data_AF-A0AAD9VPV9-F1
#
_entry.id   AF-A0AAD9VPV9-F1
#
_cell.length_a   1.000
_cell.length_b   1.000
_cell.length_c   1.000
_cell.angle_alpha   90.00
_cell.angle_beta   90.00
_cell.angle_gamma   90.00
#
_symmetry.space_group_name_H-M   'P 1'
#
loop_
_entity.id
_entity.type
_entity.pdbx_description
1 polymer ?
#
loop_
_entity_poly.entity_id
_entity_poly.type
_entity_poly.pdbx_seq_one_letter_code
_entity_poly.pdbx_strand_id
1 'polypeptide(L)' 'MMYTGTTASQDTRFSDKEKKLLKQMKFGDSLTQKVDMSKVKLDVIKPWITTKITQILGMEDDVVVEFVYNQLEERYK' A
#
# COMPACT_ATOMS: atom_id res chain seq x y z
N MET A 1 27.59 -23.07 -25.21
CA MET A 1 27.05 -23.07 -23.83
C MET A 1 26.75 -21.63 -23.46
N MET A 2 25.48 -21.23 -23.50
CA MET A 2 25.08 -19.87 -23.14
C MET A 2 24.39 -19.93 -21.78
N TYR A 3 25.12 -19.56 -20.73
CA TYR A 3 24.51 -19.24 -19.44
C TYR A 3 24.05 -17.79 -19.53
N THR A 4 22.80 -17.58 -19.93
CA THR A 4 22.14 -16.28 -19.81
C THR A 4 21.88 -16.05 -18.32
N GLY A 5 22.47 -14.99 -17.75
CA GLY A 5 22.39 -14.70 -16.32
C GLY A 5 20.97 -14.77 -15.78
N THR A 6 20.81 -15.33 -14.59
CA THR A 6 19.55 -15.33 -13.84
C THR A 6 19.12 -13.89 -13.60
N THR A 7 17.95 -13.51 -14.11
CA THR A 7 17.34 -12.20 -13.84
C THR A 7 17.09 -12.03 -12.34
N ALA A 8 17.12 -10.78 -11.85
CA ALA A 8 16.92 -10.45 -10.42
C ALA A 8 15.65 -11.07 -9.79
N SER A 9 14.64 -11.39 -10.60
CA SER A 9 13.41 -12.09 -10.21
C SER A 9 13.58 -13.59 -9.88
N GLN A 10 14.68 -14.22 -10.29
CA GLN A 10 15.01 -15.63 -10.02
C GLN A 10 15.97 -15.80 -8.84
N ASP A 11 16.51 -14.71 -8.29
CA ASP A 11 17.44 -14.75 -7.17
C ASP A 11 16.69 -14.75 -5.82
N THR A 12 16.61 -15.93 -5.20
CA THR A 12 15.95 -16.15 -3.91
C THR A 12 16.66 -15.46 -2.73
N ARG A 13 17.87 -14.93 -2.93
CA ARG A 13 18.64 -14.19 -1.90
C ARG A 13 18.08 -12.79 -1.69
N PHE A 14 17.48 -12.20 -2.72
CA PHE A 14 16.68 -10.99 -2.60
C PHE A 14 15.25 -11.37 -2.24
N SER A 15 15.08 -11.91 -1.03
CA SER A 15 13.74 -12.12 -0.48
C SER A 15 12.98 -10.81 -0.54
N ASP A 16 11.88 -10.84 -1.28
CA ASP A 16 10.94 -9.75 -1.51
C ASP A 16 10.52 -9.15 -0.16
N LYS A 17 11.20 -8.06 0.25
CA LYS A 17 11.14 -7.52 1.61
C LYS A 17 9.72 -7.09 1.94
N GLU A 18 8.99 -6.59 0.95
CA GLU A 18 7.57 -6.25 1.05
C GLU A 18 6.72 -7.48 1.38
N LYS A 19 6.89 -8.60 0.67
CA LYS A 19 6.16 -9.84 0.96
C LYS A 19 6.46 -10.38 2.36
N LYS A 20 7.69 -10.21 2.84
CA LYS A 20 8.07 -10.62 4.21
C LYS A 20 7.39 -9.71 5.24
N LEU A 21 7.36 -8.40 5.01
CA LEU A 21 6.71 -7.43 5.89
C LEU A 21 5.20 -7.66 5.95
N LEU A 22 4.56 -7.89 4.80
CA LEU A 22 3.14 -8.23 4.66
C LEU A 22 2.76 -9.49 5.45
N LYS A 23 3.64 -10.49 5.54
CA LYS A 23 3.43 -11.71 6.33
C LYS A 23 3.59 -11.50 7.84
N GLN A 24 4.42 -10.53 8.26
CA GLN A 24 4.62 -10.20 9.67
C GLN A 24 3.51 -9.32 10.22
N MET A 25 2.89 -8.49 9.39
CA MET A 25 1.76 -7.66 9.79
C MET A 25 0.47 -8.47 9.84
N LYS A 26 -0.23 -8.41 10.98
CA LYS A 26 -1.58 -8.95 11.13
C LYS A 26 -2.59 -7.87 10.74
N PHE A 27 -3.08 -7.93 9.52
CA PHE A 27 -4.20 -7.09 9.09
C PHE A 27 -5.52 -7.67 9.61
N GLY A 28 -6.49 -6.80 9.87
CA GLY A 28 -7.85 -7.25 10.18
C GLY A 28 -8.48 -7.94 8.97
N ASP A 29 -9.43 -8.85 9.21
CA ASP A 29 -10.07 -9.65 8.16
C ASP A 29 -10.74 -8.78 7.08
N SER A 30 -11.16 -7.56 7.44
CA SER A 30 -11.74 -6.56 6.52
C SER A 30 -10.82 -6.17 5.37
N LEU A 31 -9.49 -6.32 5.50
CA LEU A 31 -8.53 -6.03 4.43
C LEU A 31 -8.34 -7.20 3.44
N THR A 32 -8.91 -8.37 3.73
CA THR A 32 -8.82 -9.54 2.83
C THR A 32 -9.74 -9.40 1.62
N GLN A 33 -10.84 -8.65 1.77
CA GLN A 33 -11.77 -8.40 0.67
C GLN A 33 -11.19 -7.38 -0.30
N LYS A 34 -11.01 -7.79 -1.55
CA LYS A 34 -10.63 -6.87 -2.63
C LYS A 34 -11.77 -5.89 -2.90
N VAL A 35 -11.44 -4.61 -2.95
CA VAL A 35 -12.38 -3.52 -3.26
C VAL A 35 -12.09 -2.98 -4.65
N ASP A 36 -13.15 -2.76 -5.42
CA ASP A 36 -13.09 -2.10 -6.73
C ASP A 36 -13.09 -0.58 -6.51
N MET A 37 -11.91 0.04 -6.67
CA MET A 37 -11.72 1.48 -6.48
C MET A 37 -12.50 2.32 -7.50
N SER A 38 -12.93 1.74 -8.63
CA SER A 38 -13.71 2.43 -9.66
C SER A 38 -15.11 2.82 -9.19
N LYS A 39 -15.63 2.10 -8.19
CA LYS A 39 -16.97 2.30 -7.63
C LYS A 39 -16.95 3.09 -6.32
N VAL A 40 -15.79 3.60 -5.92
CA VAL A 40 -15.58 4.30 -4.65
C VAL A 40 -15.42 5.79 -4.91
N LYS A 41 -16.21 6.62 -4.21
CA LYS A 41 -16.08 8.07 -4.29
C LYS A 41 -14.98 8.56 -3.34
N LEU A 42 -13.77 8.77 -3.87
CA LEU A 42 -12.61 9.18 -3.09
C LEU A 42 -12.78 10.55 -2.41
N ASP A 43 -13.52 11.49 -3.01
CA ASP A 43 -13.72 12.85 -2.46
C ASP A 43 -14.30 12.86 -1.04
N VAL A 44 -15.13 11.86 -0.71
CA VAL A 44 -15.77 11.76 0.61
C VAL A 44 -14.84 11.08 1.62
N ILE A 45 -13.95 10.22 1.15
CA ILE A 45 -13.03 9.44 1.99
C ILE A 45 -11.77 10.26 2.32
N LYS A 46 -11.30 11.13 1.42
CA LYS A 46 -10.14 12.01 1.62
C LYS A 46 -10.17 12.75 2.98
N PRO A 47 -11.22 13.51 3.35
CA PRO A 47 -11.26 14.23 4.63
C PRO A 47 -11.32 13.29 5.85
N TRP A 48 -11.96 12.11 5.69
CA TRP A 48 -12.01 11.11 6.76
C TRP A 48 -10.62 10.50 7.04
N ILE A 49 -9.84 10.23 5.98
CA ILE A 49 -8.46 9.73 6.09
C ILE A 49 -7.58 10.76 6.81
N THR A 50 -7.62 12.03 6.41
CA THR A 50 -6.82 13.09 7.06
C THR A 50 -7.10 13.14 8.55
N THR A 51 -8.38 13.19 8.92
CA THR A 51 -8.79 13.20 10.34
C THR A 51 -8.28 11.97 11.08
N LYS A 52 -8.33 10.78 10.45
CA LYS A 52 -7.84 9.54 11.06
C LYS A 52 -6.33 9.49 11.21
N ILE A 53 -5.58 9.97 10.23
CA ILE A 53 -4.12 10.06 10.29
C ILE A 53 -3.71 11.02 11.40
N THR A 54 -4.29 12.22 11.46
CA THR A 54 -4.03 13.19 12.53
C THR A 54 -4.36 12.62 13.91
N GLN A 55 -5.44 11.84 14.04
CA GLN A 55 -5.77 11.14 15.31
C GLN A 55 -4.73 10.09 15.71
N ILE A 56 -4.17 9.35 14.76
CA ILE A 56 -3.20 8.28 15.03
C ILE A 56 -1.82 8.86 15.36
N LEU A 57 -1.39 9.89 14.62
CA LEU A 57 -0.07 10.51 14.80
C LEU A 57 -0.06 11.54 15.95
N GLY A 58 -1.21 12.11 16.30
CA GLY A 58 -1.31 13.21 17.27
C GLY A 58 -0.77 14.55 16.75
N MET A 59 -0.42 14.61 15.47
CA MET A 59 0.05 15.79 14.76
C MET A 59 -0.45 15.76 13.32
N GLU A 60 -0.49 16.93 12.69
CA GLU A 60 -0.79 17.05 11.27
C GLU A 60 0.48 16.78 10.45
N ASP A 61 0.38 15.84 9.51
CA ASP A 61 1.47 15.45 8.62
C ASP A 61 0.93 15.33 7.19
N ASP A 62 1.11 16.41 6.41
CA ASP A 62 0.62 16.50 5.04
C ASP A 62 1.29 15.49 4.10
N VAL A 63 2.54 15.12 4.36
CA VAL A 63 3.29 14.17 3.51
C VAL A 63 2.69 12.78 3.63
N VAL A 64 2.34 12.35 4.84
CA VAL A 64 1.69 11.05 5.07
C VAL A 64 0.28 11.03 4.46
N VAL A 65 -0.47 12.12 4.59
CA VAL A 65 -1.81 12.23 3.98
C VAL A 65 -1.74 12.14 2.46
N GLU A 66 -0.84 12.90 1.83
CA GLU A 66 -0.62 12.88 0.38
C GLU A 66 -0.13 11.51 -0.09
N PHE A 67 0.74 10.85 0.67
CA PHE A 67 1.18 9.48 0.37
C PHE A 67 0.01 8.48 0.32
N VAL A 68 -0.93 8.55 1.28
CA VAL A 68 -2.11 7.68 1.27
C VAL A 68 -3.03 7.99 0.09
N TYR A 69 -3.18 9.27 -0.28
CA TYR A 69 -3.97 9.65 -1.45
C TYR A 69 -3.38 9.09 -2.74
N ASN A 70 -2.06 9.20 -2.92
CA ASN A 70 -1.36 8.66 -4.08
C ASN A 70 -1.56 7.13 -4.20
N GLN A 71 -1.49 6.38 -3.09
CA GLN A 71 -1.73 4.93 -3.11
C GLN A 71 -3.17 4.54 -3.47
N LEU A 72 -4.15 5.37 -3.10
CA LEU A 72 -5.55 5.12 -3.46
C LEU A 72 -5.82 5.47 -4.93
N GLU A 73 -5.17 6.50 -5.46
CA GLU A 73 -5.30 6.91 -6.86
C GLU A 73 -4.52 6.01 -7.82
N GLU A 74 -3.34 5.50 -7.45
CA GLU A 74 -2.58 4.54 -8.27
C GLU A 74 -3.39 3.27 -8.53
N ARG A 75 -4.18 2.82 -7.54
CA ARG A 75 -5.07 1.66 -7.69
C ARG A 75 -6.34 1.91 -8.48
N TYR A 76 -6.59 3.16 -8.87
CA TYR A 76 -7.71 3.56 -9.73
C TYR A 76 -7.30 3.68 -11.22
N LYS A 77 -5.99 3.80 -11.52
CA LYS A 77 -5.48 3.78 -12.90
C LYS A 77 -5.31 2.36 -13.44
#